data_AF-A0A959GHD5-F1
#
_entry.id   AF-A0A959GHD5-F1
#
_cell.length_a   1.000
_cell.length_b   1.000
_cell.length_c   1.000
_cell.angle_alpha   90.00
_cell.angle_beta   90.00
_cell.angle_gamma   90.00
#
_symmetry.space_group_name_H-M   'P 1'
#
loop_
_entity.id
_entity.type
_entity.pdbx_description
1 polymer ?
#
loop_
_entity_poly.entity_id
_entity_poly.type
_entity_poly.pdbx_seq_one_letter_code
_entity_poly.pdbx_strand_id
1 'polypeptide(L)'
;MSKNVISDSLINQLQERAKELNCLYEIQELLSDKEKDTGAVLNGIIQVIPSGWQYPDICAARIVYRQIQAQSSAFQETEWLLESDIVAYDEQVGKVQVFYTEKRPLCDYGPFLKEEQKLIRSIAELISSYFLHKQLKSVFEGAGKQVQEKRFEWVAVLDILKKTDPRLLMRISQKMVNYLCWKGITESEQLFDLFSTGVQEELDLQKESNFPYQARPMKDFIASSNQIFELASKHLSEQEIIDNISRWIKEDQSAFLVNTLNNTGSSFEEISAALARFYHLKANGLELPPNREKSLRIILIRRLLSSQNEFIKTAKKFIELDDIHGLVNRVIHPVDSHGKLGGKSSGLFLSQQILNKSEFSDDFSRKFLVPKTWYITSDGILHFIKYNNLEDIVEQKFKDIEQIRKEYSFVSLVFKNSAFPSEMLKALSQMLDDLGDVPLVIRSTSLLEDQPEAIFAGKYKSLFISNQGTKKERLEELTDAIAEVYASTFGPD
;
A
#
# COMPACT_ATOMS: atom_id res chain seq x y z
N MET A 1 2.31 33.86 22.17
CA MET A 1 2.62 34.38 20.81
C MET A 1 3.54 33.42 20.04
N SER A 2 3.14 32.16 19.85
CA SER A 2 3.91 31.18 19.05
C SER A 2 3.02 30.29 18.15
N LYS A 3 1.71 30.56 18.06
CA LYS A 3 0.77 29.76 17.24
C LYS A 3 0.89 29.98 15.73
N ASN A 4 1.57 31.03 15.26
CA ASN A 4 1.52 31.44 13.84
C ASN A 4 2.76 31.09 13.00
N VAL A 5 3.91 30.74 13.57
CA VAL A 5 5.13 30.47 12.76
C VAL A 5 5.25 28.98 12.38
N ILE A 6 4.62 28.08 13.15
CA ILE A 6 4.63 26.63 12.89
C ILE A 6 3.59 26.25 11.81
N SER A 7 2.56 27.10 11.61
CA SER A 7 1.47 26.92 10.64
C SER A 7 1.94 26.92 9.19
N ASP A 8 2.75 27.91 8.79
CA ASP A 8 3.07 28.11 7.36
C ASP A 8 4.07 27.07 6.83
N SER A 9 5.05 26.67 7.66
CA SER A 9 5.98 25.59 7.31
C SER A 9 5.27 24.24 7.16
N LEU A 10 4.24 23.99 7.98
CA LEU A 10 3.47 22.74 7.95
C LEU A 10 2.46 22.74 6.78
N ILE A 11 1.79 23.88 6.52
CA ILE A 11 0.93 24.06 5.36
C ILE A 11 1.72 23.85 4.06
N ASN A 12 2.94 24.39 3.97
CA ASN A 12 3.81 24.17 2.82
C ASN A 12 4.17 22.68 2.68
N GLN A 13 4.61 22.00 3.75
CA GLN A 13 4.90 20.56 3.69
C GLN A 13 3.68 19.72 3.26
N LEU A 14 2.46 20.07 3.70
CA LEU A 14 1.24 19.37 3.31
C LEU A 14 0.79 19.66 1.87
N GLN A 15 1.04 20.87 1.39
CA GLN A 15 0.80 21.23 -0.02
C GLN A 15 1.78 20.48 -0.91
N GLU A 16 3.07 20.42 -0.55
CA GLU A 16 4.07 19.64 -1.29
C GLU A 16 3.73 18.14 -1.29
N ARG A 17 3.34 17.58 -0.15
CA ARG A 17 2.89 16.18 -0.07
C ARG A 17 1.66 15.88 -0.93
N ALA A 18 0.69 16.79 -0.97
CA ALA A 18 -0.51 16.63 -1.79
C ALA A 18 -0.20 16.72 -3.28
N LYS A 19 0.71 17.62 -3.67
CA LYS A 19 1.25 17.71 -5.03
C LYS A 19 1.94 16.41 -5.44
N GLU A 20 2.82 15.86 -4.60
CA GLU A 20 3.50 14.57 -4.84
C GLU A 20 2.49 13.44 -5.12
N LEU A 21 1.49 13.28 -4.26
CA LEU A 21 0.50 12.21 -4.37
C LEU A 21 -0.40 12.37 -5.60
N ASN A 22 -0.86 13.60 -5.88
CA ASN A 22 -1.67 13.88 -7.06
C ASN A 22 -0.88 13.65 -8.35
N CYS A 23 0.39 14.07 -8.39
CA CYS A 23 1.29 13.84 -9.52
C CYS A 23 1.49 12.33 -9.76
N LEU A 24 1.76 11.55 -8.72
CA LEU A 24 1.85 10.09 -8.83
C LEU A 24 0.55 9.46 -9.31
N TYR A 25 -0.60 9.93 -8.84
CA TYR A 25 -1.91 9.44 -9.25
C TYR A 25 -2.19 9.70 -10.73
N GLU A 26 -1.99 10.94 -11.21
CA GLU A 26 -2.18 11.32 -12.61
C GLU A 26 -1.22 10.56 -13.54
N ILE A 27 0.04 10.39 -13.15
CA ILE A 27 1.00 9.56 -13.88
C ILE A 27 0.53 8.11 -13.94
N GLN A 28 0.02 7.55 -12.84
CA GLN A 28 -0.53 6.19 -12.81
C GLN A 28 -1.76 6.04 -13.71
N GLU A 29 -2.64 7.05 -13.77
CA GLU A 29 -3.79 7.07 -14.67
C GLU A 29 -3.34 7.05 -16.14
N LEU A 30 -2.33 7.84 -16.49
CA LEU A 30 -1.74 7.81 -17.84
C LEU A 30 -1.12 6.45 -18.19
N LEU A 31 -0.50 5.80 -17.20
CA LEU A 31 0.05 4.44 -17.30
C LEU A 31 -1.02 3.34 -17.25
N SER A 32 -2.30 3.65 -17.04
CA SER A 32 -3.39 2.66 -17.04
C SER A 32 -3.91 2.35 -18.44
N ASP A 33 -3.69 3.26 -19.40
CA ASP A 33 -4.15 3.14 -20.78
C ASP A 33 -3.18 2.28 -21.62
N LYS A 34 -3.66 1.11 -22.04
CA LYS A 34 -2.85 0.05 -22.65
C LYS A 34 -2.65 0.20 -24.16
N GLU A 35 -3.50 0.98 -24.82
CA GLU A 35 -3.52 1.16 -26.29
C GLU A 35 -2.62 2.31 -26.75
N LYS A 36 -2.25 3.22 -25.85
CA LYS A 36 -1.42 4.38 -26.19
C LYS A 36 -0.02 3.97 -26.60
N ASP A 37 0.51 4.64 -27.63
CA ASP A 37 1.91 4.49 -28.01
C ASP A 37 2.85 4.94 -26.88
N THR A 38 4.02 4.30 -26.80
CA THR A 38 5.05 4.61 -25.80
C THR A 38 5.42 6.10 -25.78
N GLY A 39 5.54 6.75 -26.95
CA GLY A 39 5.81 8.18 -27.03
C GLY A 39 4.66 9.04 -26.50
N ALA A 40 3.41 8.64 -26.76
CA ALA A 40 2.23 9.35 -26.26
C ALA A 40 2.11 9.27 -24.72
N VAL A 41 2.39 8.11 -24.13
CA VAL A 41 2.41 7.92 -22.68
C VAL A 41 3.51 8.79 -22.05
N LEU A 42 4.74 8.74 -22.58
CA LEU A 42 5.84 9.55 -22.07
C LEU A 42 5.55 11.06 -22.17
N ASN A 43 4.96 11.52 -23.28
CA ASN A 43 4.54 12.91 -23.43
C ASN A 43 3.47 13.32 -22.41
N GLY A 44 2.51 12.44 -22.10
CA GLY A 44 1.53 12.69 -21.04
C GLY A 44 2.21 12.87 -19.68
N ILE A 45 3.12 11.97 -19.33
CA ILE A 45 3.85 12.01 -18.04
C ILE A 45 4.63 13.32 -17.90
N ILE A 46 5.28 13.77 -18.98
CA ILE A 46 6.02 15.04 -18.99
C ILE A 46 5.14 16.25 -18.63
N GLN A 47 3.87 16.26 -19.03
CA GLN A 47 2.96 17.36 -18.68
C GLN A 47 2.55 17.35 -17.21
N VAL A 48 2.56 16.17 -16.58
CA VAL A 48 2.14 15.99 -15.18
C VAL A 48 3.28 16.26 -14.21
N ILE A 49 4.52 15.88 -14.53
CA ILE A 49 5.67 16.01 -13.62
C ILE A 49 5.76 17.39 -12.94
N PRO A 50 5.63 18.54 -13.64
CA PRO A 50 5.70 19.85 -13.02
C PRO A 50 4.75 20.07 -11.83
N SER A 51 3.55 19.47 -11.84
CA SER A 51 2.55 19.65 -10.78
C SER A 51 2.99 19.09 -9.43
N GLY A 52 3.92 18.12 -9.43
CA GLY A 52 4.42 17.43 -8.24
C GLY A 52 5.59 18.13 -7.53
N TRP A 53 6.11 19.23 -8.09
CA TRP A 53 7.29 19.94 -7.58
C TRP A 53 6.93 21.22 -6.84
N GLN A 54 7.86 21.72 -6.02
CA GLN A 54 7.71 22.91 -5.21
C GLN A 54 7.42 24.16 -6.03
N TYR A 55 8.04 24.29 -7.20
CA TYR A 55 7.82 25.41 -8.12
C TYR A 55 7.33 24.94 -9.51
N PRO A 56 6.04 24.59 -9.66
CA PRO A 56 5.50 24.04 -10.91
C PRO A 56 5.67 24.97 -12.12
N ASP A 57 5.49 26.28 -11.94
CA ASP A 57 5.48 27.28 -13.04
C ASP A 57 6.82 27.42 -13.76
N ILE A 58 7.91 27.06 -13.09
CA ILE A 58 9.28 27.12 -13.61
C ILE A 58 9.91 25.73 -13.72
N CYS A 59 9.12 24.67 -13.55
CA CYS A 59 9.56 23.29 -13.61
C CYS A 59 9.45 22.76 -15.04
N ALA A 60 10.54 22.24 -15.58
CA ALA A 60 10.59 21.59 -16.87
C ALA A 60 11.10 20.16 -16.73
N ALA A 61 10.45 19.22 -17.38
CA ALA A 61 10.82 17.81 -17.35
C ALA A 61 11.32 17.30 -18.70
N ARG A 62 12.24 16.34 -18.65
CA ARG A 62 12.68 15.51 -19.78
C ARG A 62 12.73 14.04 -19.36
N ILE A 63 12.22 13.17 -20.21
CA ILE A 63 12.34 11.72 -20.08
C ILE A 63 13.04 11.19 -21.32
N VAL A 64 14.11 10.45 -21.09
CA VAL A 64 14.81 9.68 -22.11
C VAL A 64 14.59 8.22 -21.78
N TYR A 65 13.97 7.47 -22.69
CA TYR A 65 13.76 6.03 -22.54
C TYR A 65 14.17 5.33 -23.84
N ARG A 66 15.28 4.60 -23.80
CA ARG A 66 15.94 4.00 -24.99
C ARG A 66 16.18 5.05 -26.09
N GLN A 67 15.52 4.94 -27.24
CA GLN A 67 15.64 5.89 -28.36
C GLN A 67 14.54 6.96 -28.39
N ILE A 68 13.63 6.94 -27.42
CA ILE A 68 12.51 7.89 -27.36
C ILE A 68 12.84 8.97 -26.33
N GLN A 69 12.69 10.22 -26.74
CA GLN A 69 12.84 11.39 -25.89
C GLN A 69 11.54 12.18 -25.87
N ALA A 70 11.06 12.51 -24.67
CA ALA A 70 9.93 13.38 -24.43
C ALA A 70 10.38 14.56 -23.55
N GLN A 71 9.93 15.77 -23.88
CA GLN A 71 10.34 17.00 -23.19
C GLN A 71 9.20 18.01 -23.10
N SER A 72 9.24 18.86 -22.08
CA SER A 72 8.24 19.90 -21.85
C SER A 72 8.25 20.97 -22.97
N SER A 73 7.13 21.62 -23.22
CA SER A 73 6.96 22.59 -24.32
C SER A 73 7.81 23.86 -24.19
N ALA A 74 8.27 24.20 -22.99
CA ALA A 74 9.17 25.31 -22.69
C ALA A 74 10.50 24.84 -22.05
N PHE A 75 11.06 23.74 -22.55
CA PHE A 75 12.26 23.11 -21.99
C PHE A 75 13.52 23.96 -22.17
N GLN A 76 14.23 24.23 -21.07
CA GLN A 76 15.55 24.84 -21.06
C GLN A 76 16.45 24.06 -20.08
N GLU A 77 17.62 23.62 -20.54
CA GLU A 77 18.61 23.02 -19.63
C GLU A 77 19.26 24.11 -18.78
N THR A 78 19.26 23.88 -17.48
CA THR A 78 19.89 24.76 -16.48
C THR A 78 20.77 23.95 -15.54
N GLU A 79 21.57 24.64 -14.73
CA GLU A 79 22.38 24.01 -13.68
C GLU A 79 21.54 23.46 -12.51
N TRP A 80 20.25 23.82 -12.42
CA TRP A 80 19.32 23.38 -11.37
C TRP A 80 18.59 22.10 -11.80
N LEU A 81 19.32 20.98 -11.76
CA LEU A 81 18.87 19.66 -12.22
C LEU A 81 18.66 18.67 -11.06
N LEU A 82 17.53 17.98 -11.08
CA LEU A 82 17.28 16.74 -10.36
C LEU A 82 17.09 15.59 -11.35
N GLU A 83 17.79 14.48 -11.16
CA GLU A 83 17.66 13.33 -12.04
C GLU A 83 17.52 12.00 -11.31
N SER A 84 16.84 11.07 -11.96
CA SER A 84 16.74 9.69 -11.52
C SER A 84 16.84 8.77 -12.73
N ASP A 85 17.65 7.73 -12.57
CA ASP A 85 17.80 6.70 -13.59
C ASP A 85 16.52 5.87 -13.68
N ILE A 86 16.04 5.67 -14.91
CA ILE A 86 15.05 4.62 -15.17
C ILE A 86 15.87 3.34 -15.27
N VAL A 87 15.91 2.62 -14.16
CA VAL A 87 16.66 1.39 -14.03
C VAL A 87 15.73 0.22 -14.34
N ALA A 88 16.18 -0.65 -15.23
CA ALA A 88 15.66 -2.00 -15.35
C ALA A 88 16.80 -2.94 -14.95
N TYR A 89 16.72 -3.47 -13.72
CA TYR A 89 17.68 -4.44 -13.14
C TYR A 89 19.14 -4.02 -13.18
N ASP A 90 19.44 -2.90 -12.53
CA ASP A 90 20.78 -2.31 -12.36
C ASP A 90 21.45 -1.83 -13.67
N GLU A 91 20.79 -2.01 -14.83
CA GLU A 91 21.13 -1.32 -16.07
C GLU A 91 20.23 -0.10 -16.28
N GLN A 92 20.89 1.00 -16.63
CA GLN A 92 20.23 2.26 -16.92
C GLN A 92 19.61 2.20 -18.32
N VAL A 93 18.29 2.05 -18.41
CA VAL A 93 17.53 2.01 -19.68
C VAL A 93 16.97 3.38 -20.08
N GLY A 94 17.11 4.37 -19.21
CA GLY A 94 16.67 5.74 -19.42
C GLY A 94 16.96 6.65 -18.24
N LYS A 95 16.47 7.88 -18.31
CA LYS A 95 16.49 8.86 -17.21
C LYS A 95 15.21 9.68 -17.20
N VAL A 96 14.77 10.03 -16.00
CA VAL A 96 13.84 11.12 -15.74
C VAL A 96 14.65 12.29 -15.21
N GLN A 97 14.46 13.47 -15.78
CA GLN A 97 15.18 14.69 -15.43
C GLN A 97 14.20 15.83 -15.24
N VAL A 98 14.42 16.62 -14.19
CA VAL A 98 13.62 17.78 -13.83
C VAL A 98 14.54 18.97 -13.62
N PHE A 99 14.18 20.11 -14.20
CA PHE A 99 14.94 21.35 -14.20
C PHE A 99 14.08 22.48 -13.66
N TYR A 100 14.68 23.38 -12.89
CA TYR A 100 14.10 24.72 -12.67
C TYR A 100 14.70 25.70 -13.67
N THR A 101 13.88 26.58 -14.26
CA THR A 101 14.36 27.58 -15.25
C THR A 101 14.93 28.84 -14.60
N GLU A 102 14.68 29.04 -13.31
CA GLU A 102 15.12 30.21 -12.53
C GLU A 102 15.86 29.79 -11.24
N LYS A 103 16.74 30.68 -10.75
CA LYS A 103 17.44 30.46 -9.49
C LYS A 103 16.46 30.48 -8.31
N ARG A 104 16.53 29.45 -7.47
CA ARG A 104 15.75 29.34 -6.22
C ARG A 104 16.67 29.11 -5.00
N PRO A 105 16.17 29.34 -3.77
CA PRO A 105 16.92 29.08 -2.54
C PRO A 105 17.39 27.62 -2.45
N LEU A 106 18.51 27.38 -1.77
CA LEU A 106 19.02 26.03 -1.53
C LEU A 106 18.19 25.32 -0.45
N CYS A 107 17.93 24.04 -0.68
CA CYS A 107 17.20 23.11 0.17
C CYS A 107 18.07 21.85 0.44
N ASP A 108 17.59 20.64 0.17
CA ASP A 108 18.29 19.38 0.43
C ASP A 108 19.20 18.95 -0.73
N TYR A 109 18.69 19.04 -1.96
CA TYR A 109 19.38 18.65 -3.19
C TYR A 109 19.42 19.85 -4.15
N GLY A 110 20.35 20.77 -3.94
CA GLY A 110 20.32 22.05 -4.67
C GLY A 110 19.05 22.83 -4.29
N PRO A 111 18.22 23.30 -5.24
CA PRO A 111 16.93 23.93 -4.93
C PRO A 111 15.78 22.94 -4.67
N PHE A 112 16.04 21.63 -4.61
CA PHE A 112 15.03 20.58 -4.47
C PHE A 112 14.94 20.02 -3.04
N LEU A 113 13.75 19.52 -2.67
CA LEU A 113 13.44 18.88 -1.40
C LEU A 113 13.80 17.38 -1.41
N LYS A 114 14.00 16.80 -0.22
CA LYS A 114 14.21 15.35 -0.07
C LYS A 114 13.04 14.52 -0.57
N GLU A 115 11.82 15.04 -0.44
CA GLU A 115 10.61 14.39 -0.90
C GLU A 115 10.52 14.39 -2.44
N GLU A 116 10.95 15.46 -3.12
CA GLU A 116 11.03 15.52 -4.59
C GLU A 116 12.03 14.49 -5.15
N GLN A 117 13.15 14.26 -4.44
CA GLN A 117 14.10 13.19 -4.78
C GLN A 117 13.46 11.79 -4.66
N LYS A 118 12.56 11.58 -3.69
CA LYS A 118 11.79 10.33 -3.58
C LYS A 118 10.76 10.24 -4.71
N LEU A 119 10.07 11.34 -5.01
CA LEU A 119 9.05 11.41 -6.05
C LEU A 119 9.61 11.04 -7.42
N ILE A 120 10.71 11.67 -7.86
CA ILE A 120 11.32 11.37 -9.17
C ILE A 120 11.77 9.92 -9.29
N ARG A 121 12.26 9.34 -8.19
CA ARG A 121 12.61 7.93 -8.12
C ARG A 121 11.39 7.03 -8.26
N SER A 122 10.30 7.33 -7.56
CA SER A 122 9.04 6.58 -7.68
C SER A 122 8.46 6.68 -9.10
N ILE A 123 8.56 7.83 -9.76
CA ILE A 123 8.16 8.00 -11.16
C ILE A 123 9.02 7.13 -12.08
N ALA A 124 10.34 7.13 -11.91
CA ALA A 124 11.24 6.27 -12.69
C ALA A 124 10.92 4.77 -12.51
N GLU A 125 10.62 4.34 -11.27
CA GLU A 125 10.21 2.97 -10.96
C GLU A 125 8.86 2.60 -11.61
N LEU A 126 7.88 3.51 -11.61
CA LEU A 126 6.57 3.30 -12.27
C LEU A 126 6.71 3.16 -13.79
N ILE A 127 7.49 4.04 -14.41
CA ILE A 127 7.79 3.99 -15.85
C ILE A 127 8.46 2.65 -16.22
N SER A 128 9.46 2.25 -15.43
CA SER A 128 10.18 0.98 -15.62
C SER A 128 9.22 -0.22 -15.55
N SER A 129 8.36 -0.27 -14.52
CA SER A 129 7.40 -1.35 -14.32
C SER A 129 6.35 -1.44 -15.43
N TYR A 130 5.83 -0.30 -15.90
CA TYR A 130 4.83 -0.27 -16.97
C TYR A 130 5.36 -0.80 -18.30
N PHE A 131 6.53 -0.33 -18.74
CA PHE A 131 7.07 -0.75 -20.03
C PHE A 131 7.52 -2.22 -20.05
N LEU A 132 7.98 -2.74 -18.91
CA LEU A 132 8.23 -4.18 -18.73
C LEU A 132 6.93 -4.98 -18.93
N HIS A 133 5.84 -4.57 -18.28
CA HIS A 133 4.55 -5.23 -18.41
C HIS A 133 4.02 -5.19 -19.84
N LYS A 134 4.12 -4.04 -20.51
CA LYS A 134 3.69 -3.86 -21.91
C LYS A 134 4.46 -4.79 -22.86
N GLN A 135 5.77 -4.95 -22.66
CA GLN A 135 6.60 -5.86 -23.45
C GLN A 135 6.22 -7.33 -23.22
N LEU A 136 6.04 -7.75 -21.96
CA LEU A 136 5.61 -9.12 -21.63
C LEU A 136 4.24 -9.44 -22.24
N LYS A 137 3.27 -8.52 -22.12
CA LYS A 137 1.93 -8.69 -22.69
C LYS A 137 1.95 -8.84 -24.20
N SER A 138 2.77 -8.06 -24.92
CA SER A 138 2.89 -8.16 -26.39
C SER A 138 3.38 -9.53 -26.88
N VAL A 139 4.13 -10.25 -26.03
CA VAL A 139 4.58 -11.62 -26.31
C VAL A 139 3.50 -12.64 -26.00
N PHE A 140 2.77 -12.48 -24.90
CA PHE A 140 1.66 -13.38 -24.55
C PHE A 140 0.44 -13.23 -25.45
N GLU A 141 0.19 -12.05 -26.03
CA GLU A 141 -0.98 -11.77 -26.87
C GLU A 141 -0.77 -12.07 -28.36
N GLY A 142 0.43 -12.52 -28.76
CA GLY A 142 0.71 -12.92 -30.14
C GLY A 142 0.46 -11.78 -31.12
N ALA A 143 1.38 -10.81 -31.19
CA ALA A 143 1.49 -9.97 -32.38
C ALA A 143 1.78 -10.89 -33.58
N GLY A 144 0.71 -11.32 -34.23
CA GLY A 144 0.74 -12.28 -35.31
C GLY A 144 1.62 -11.79 -36.46
N LYS A 145 2.42 -12.73 -36.96
CA LYS A 145 3.11 -12.70 -38.27
C LYS A 145 4.25 -11.69 -38.36
N GLN A 146 5.44 -12.08 -37.89
CA GLN A 146 6.66 -12.16 -38.71
C GLN A 146 7.86 -12.43 -37.81
N VAL A 147 8.13 -13.69 -37.47
CA VAL A 147 9.52 -14.16 -37.28
C VAL A 147 9.60 -15.58 -37.84
N GLN A 148 10.37 -15.73 -38.90
CA GLN A 148 10.83 -17.01 -39.41
C GLN A 148 11.82 -17.61 -38.40
N GLU A 149 11.33 -18.42 -37.48
CA GLU A 149 12.02 -19.55 -36.83
C GLU A 149 11.04 -20.14 -35.82
N LYS A 150 10.88 -21.47 -35.77
CA LYS A 150 10.11 -22.17 -34.73
C LYS A 150 10.79 -21.97 -33.38
N ARG A 151 10.63 -20.80 -32.78
CA ARG A 151 11.12 -20.48 -31.45
C ARG A 151 9.93 -20.55 -30.52
N PHE A 152 9.95 -21.53 -29.61
CA PHE A 152 8.88 -21.74 -28.62
C PHE A 152 8.60 -20.43 -27.86
N GLU A 153 7.33 -20.16 -27.55
CA GLU A 153 6.92 -18.88 -26.98
C GLU A 153 7.56 -18.63 -25.61
N TRP A 154 7.73 -19.68 -24.80
CA TRP A 154 8.44 -19.58 -23.52
C TRP A 154 9.90 -19.14 -23.68
N VAL A 155 10.57 -19.48 -24.79
CA VAL A 155 11.95 -19.02 -25.06
C VAL A 155 11.97 -17.50 -25.26
N ALA A 156 10.96 -16.95 -25.95
CA ALA A 156 10.84 -15.51 -26.11
C ALA A 156 10.60 -14.81 -24.76
N VAL A 157 9.75 -15.38 -23.90
CA VAL A 157 9.53 -14.87 -22.55
C VAL A 157 10.82 -14.90 -21.72
N LEU A 158 11.57 -16.01 -21.75
CA LEU A 158 12.86 -16.08 -21.06
C LEU A 158 13.87 -15.08 -21.60
N ASP A 159 13.94 -14.88 -22.91
CA ASP A 159 14.88 -13.92 -23.52
C ASP A 159 14.55 -12.47 -23.17
N ILE A 160 13.26 -12.15 -23.04
CA ILE A 160 12.83 -10.86 -22.50
C ILE A 160 13.26 -10.77 -21.04
N LEU A 161 12.90 -11.75 -20.20
CA LEU A 161 13.26 -11.74 -18.79
C LEU A 161 14.79 -11.70 -18.58
N LYS A 162 15.60 -12.37 -19.41
CA LYS A 162 17.07 -12.26 -19.34
C LYS A 162 17.56 -10.84 -19.57
N LYS A 163 16.91 -10.07 -20.44
CA LYS A 163 17.29 -8.70 -20.79
C LYS A 163 16.65 -7.65 -19.88
N THR A 164 15.47 -7.94 -19.37
CA THR A 164 14.64 -6.96 -18.67
C THR A 164 14.46 -7.25 -17.21
N ASP A 165 14.66 -8.49 -16.76
CA ASP A 165 14.44 -8.95 -15.38
C ASP A 165 15.16 -10.27 -15.00
N PRO A 166 16.50 -10.25 -14.84
CA PRO A 166 17.28 -11.45 -14.52
C PRO A 166 16.95 -12.04 -13.14
N ARG A 167 16.51 -11.21 -12.17
CA ARG A 167 16.20 -11.69 -10.81
C ARG A 167 14.84 -12.41 -10.78
N LEU A 168 13.84 -11.95 -11.52
CA LEU A 168 12.58 -12.67 -11.71
C LEU A 168 12.80 -13.94 -12.49
N LEU A 169 13.63 -13.91 -13.55
CA LEU A 169 14.06 -15.13 -14.24
C LEU A 169 14.65 -16.14 -13.25
N MET A 170 15.49 -15.69 -12.32
CA MET A 170 16.05 -16.54 -11.28
C MET A 170 14.97 -17.18 -10.40
N ARG A 171 14.05 -16.38 -9.87
CA ARG A 171 12.94 -16.87 -9.04
C ARG A 171 12.01 -17.82 -9.79
N ILE A 172 11.67 -17.52 -11.04
CA ILE A 172 10.83 -18.38 -11.90
C ILE A 172 11.55 -19.69 -12.20
N SER A 173 12.86 -19.65 -12.47
CA SER A 173 13.66 -20.85 -12.71
C SER A 173 13.74 -21.74 -11.46
N GLN A 174 13.89 -21.15 -10.26
CA GLN A 174 13.80 -21.89 -8.98
C GLN A 174 12.44 -22.58 -8.82
N LYS A 175 11.36 -21.84 -9.08
CA LYS A 175 10.00 -22.39 -9.01
C LYS A 175 9.77 -23.49 -10.05
N MET A 176 10.38 -23.38 -11.24
CA MET A 176 10.32 -24.43 -12.26
C MET A 176 10.99 -25.71 -11.78
N VAL A 177 12.19 -25.63 -11.21
CA VAL A 177 12.86 -26.82 -10.65
C VAL A 177 12.01 -27.47 -9.57
N ASN A 178 11.50 -26.70 -8.61
CA ASN A 178 10.61 -27.22 -7.57
C ASN A 178 9.36 -27.89 -8.17
N TYR A 179 8.78 -27.31 -9.22
CA TYR A 179 7.62 -27.87 -9.90
C TYR A 179 7.93 -29.21 -10.59
N LEU A 180 9.07 -29.32 -11.27
CA LEU A 180 9.53 -30.57 -11.89
C LEU A 180 9.77 -31.65 -10.84
N CYS A 181 10.36 -31.30 -9.69
CA CYS A 181 10.54 -32.23 -8.57
C CYS A 181 9.20 -32.72 -8.02
N TRP A 182 8.23 -31.82 -7.82
CA TRP A 182 6.89 -32.20 -7.36
C TRP A 182 6.13 -33.09 -8.35
N LYS A 183 6.44 -33.00 -9.65
CA LYS A 183 5.91 -33.89 -10.68
C LYS A 183 6.63 -35.25 -10.75
N GLY A 184 7.67 -35.46 -9.94
CA GLY A 184 8.43 -36.71 -9.88
C GLY A 184 9.44 -36.89 -11.01
N ILE A 185 9.90 -35.81 -11.65
CA ILE A 185 10.91 -35.86 -12.71
C ILE A 185 12.29 -35.96 -12.05
N THR A 186 12.89 -37.14 -12.04
CA THR A 186 14.14 -37.42 -11.29
C THR A 186 15.35 -36.70 -11.89
N GLU A 187 15.36 -36.39 -13.19
CA GLU A 187 16.40 -35.58 -13.83
C GLU A 187 16.49 -34.15 -13.26
N SER A 188 15.40 -33.66 -12.64
CA SER A 188 15.40 -32.35 -11.99
C SER A 188 16.23 -32.31 -10.71
N GLU A 189 16.53 -33.48 -10.10
CA GLU A 189 17.37 -33.56 -8.90
C GLU A 189 18.81 -33.13 -9.18
N GLN A 190 19.30 -33.38 -10.41
CA GLN A 190 20.62 -32.93 -10.85
C GLN A 190 20.71 -31.41 -11.01
N LEU A 191 19.56 -30.72 -11.14
CA LEU A 191 19.51 -29.27 -11.20
C LEU A 191 19.63 -28.65 -9.80
N PHE A 192 19.47 -29.41 -8.70
CA PHE A 192 19.72 -28.88 -7.36
C PHE A 192 21.16 -28.41 -7.18
N ASP A 193 22.14 -29.00 -7.86
CA ASP A 193 23.53 -28.54 -7.86
C ASP A 193 23.74 -27.11 -8.41
N LEU A 194 22.74 -26.57 -9.12
CA LEU A 194 22.72 -25.18 -9.61
C LEU A 194 22.20 -24.21 -8.55
N PHE A 195 21.42 -24.70 -7.57
CA PHE A 195 20.81 -23.93 -6.48
C PHE A 195 21.40 -24.22 -5.11
N SER A 196 22.13 -25.33 -4.98
CA SER A 196 22.62 -25.81 -3.70
C SER A 196 23.79 -24.95 -3.25
N THR A 197 23.53 -24.19 -2.19
CA THR A 197 24.59 -23.67 -1.33
C THR A 197 25.18 -24.84 -0.55
N GLY A 198 26.07 -25.60 -1.21
CA GLY A 198 26.94 -26.58 -0.58
C GLY A 198 26.23 -27.84 -0.08
N VAL A 199 26.08 -28.84 -0.95
CA VAL A 199 26.02 -30.23 -0.51
C VAL A 199 26.96 -31.03 -1.41
N GLN A 200 27.95 -31.71 -0.83
CA GLN A 200 28.86 -32.60 -1.57
C GLN A 200 28.90 -34.01 -0.97
N GLU A 201 27.96 -34.36 -0.11
CA GLU A 201 27.84 -35.72 0.39
C GLU A 201 26.38 -36.14 0.28
N GLU A 202 26.17 -37.35 -0.26
CA GLU A 202 24.89 -38.03 -0.49
C GLU A 202 23.82 -37.60 0.53
N LEU A 203 22.94 -36.68 0.12
CA LEU A 203 21.79 -36.31 0.94
C LEU A 203 20.71 -37.36 0.75
N ASP A 204 20.64 -38.23 1.74
CA ASP A 204 19.37 -38.73 2.26
C ASP A 204 18.56 -37.50 2.72
N LEU A 205 17.76 -36.92 1.79
CA LEU A 205 16.98 -35.66 1.92
C LEU A 205 16.02 -35.62 3.14
N GLN A 206 15.98 -36.68 3.94
CA GLN A 206 15.14 -36.84 5.13
C GLN A 206 15.86 -36.56 6.46
N LYS A 207 17.19 -36.37 6.48
CA LYS A 207 17.93 -36.08 7.72
C LYS A 207 18.23 -34.58 7.84
N GLU A 208 17.32 -33.84 8.47
CA GLU A 208 17.63 -32.49 8.97
C GLU A 208 18.72 -32.58 10.04
N SER A 209 19.87 -31.93 9.82
CA SER A 209 20.91 -31.79 10.84
C SER A 209 20.84 -30.40 11.49
N ASN A 210 20.97 -30.35 12.81
CA ASN A 210 20.91 -29.10 13.60
C ASN A 210 22.26 -28.36 13.60
N PHE A 211 22.91 -28.21 12.45
CA PHE A 211 24.13 -27.41 12.29
C PHE A 211 24.04 -26.47 11.08
N PRO A 212 24.55 -25.23 11.18
CA PRO A 212 24.57 -24.30 10.05
C PRO A 212 25.56 -24.76 8.98
N TYR A 213 25.11 -24.76 7.71
CA TYR A 213 25.96 -25.09 6.57
C TYR A 213 26.61 -23.83 5.98
N GLN A 214 27.80 -23.98 5.37
CA GLN A 214 28.48 -22.86 4.70
C GLN A 214 27.89 -22.59 3.32
N ALA A 215 27.48 -21.34 3.08
CA ALA A 215 27.02 -20.91 1.77
C ALA A 215 28.18 -20.88 0.76
N ARG A 216 28.03 -21.60 -0.36
CA ARG A 216 28.93 -21.48 -1.53
C ARG A 216 28.41 -20.40 -2.49
N PRO A 217 29.29 -19.70 -3.23
CA PRO A 217 28.87 -18.75 -4.24
C PRO A 217 28.11 -19.45 -5.36
N MET A 218 26.97 -18.87 -5.73
CA MET A 218 26.07 -19.34 -6.79
C MET A 218 26.79 -19.31 -8.14
N LYS A 219 26.72 -20.40 -8.92
CA LYS A 219 27.20 -20.43 -10.32
C LYS A 219 26.38 -19.46 -11.17
N ASP A 220 26.89 -19.08 -12.35
CA ASP A 220 26.18 -18.18 -13.28
C ASP A 220 24.80 -18.74 -13.63
N PHE A 221 23.80 -18.18 -12.94
CA PHE A 221 22.45 -18.70 -12.93
C PHE A 221 21.72 -18.41 -14.24
N ILE A 222 22.03 -17.28 -14.86
CA ILE A 222 21.39 -16.84 -16.10
C ILE A 222 21.74 -17.84 -17.20
N ALA A 223 23.01 -18.27 -17.26
CA ALA A 223 23.45 -19.31 -18.20
C ALA A 223 22.73 -20.65 -17.99
N SER A 224 22.34 -20.97 -16.76
CA SER A 224 21.71 -22.23 -16.38
C SER A 224 20.18 -22.24 -16.55
N SER A 225 19.55 -21.06 -16.65
CA SER A 225 18.11 -20.93 -16.86
C SER A 225 17.60 -21.67 -18.10
N ASN A 226 18.36 -21.63 -19.21
CA ASN A 226 18.01 -22.36 -20.43
C ASN A 226 17.93 -23.86 -20.20
N GLN A 227 18.88 -24.44 -19.47
CA GLN A 227 18.93 -25.87 -19.21
C GLN A 227 17.72 -26.33 -18.39
N ILE A 228 17.27 -25.50 -17.44
CA ILE A 228 16.09 -25.78 -16.61
C ILE A 228 14.82 -25.87 -17.47
N PHE A 229 14.59 -24.88 -18.34
CA PHE A 229 13.40 -24.85 -19.17
C PHE A 229 13.48 -25.79 -20.38
N GLU A 230 14.69 -26.12 -20.86
CA GLU A 230 14.92 -27.20 -21.81
C GLU A 230 14.53 -28.55 -21.19
N LEU A 231 14.93 -28.81 -19.94
CA LEU A 231 14.47 -30.00 -19.22
C LEU A 231 12.94 -29.98 -19.07
N ALA A 232 12.36 -28.86 -18.64
CA ALA A 232 10.90 -28.72 -18.54
C ALA A 232 10.20 -29.04 -19.87
N SER A 233 10.73 -28.56 -21.00
CA SER A 233 10.15 -28.79 -22.34
C SER A 233 10.16 -30.24 -22.80
N LYS A 234 11.00 -31.10 -22.21
CA LYS A 234 11.02 -32.54 -22.50
C LYS A 234 9.89 -33.30 -21.80
N HIS A 235 9.37 -32.77 -20.70
CA HIS A 235 8.41 -33.47 -19.84
C HIS A 235 7.06 -32.77 -19.70
N LEU A 236 6.99 -31.47 -19.98
CA LEU A 236 5.80 -30.64 -19.89
C LEU A 236 5.39 -30.13 -21.27
N SER A 237 4.10 -29.85 -21.44
CA SER A 237 3.62 -29.16 -22.64
C SER A 237 4.07 -27.69 -22.64
N GLU A 238 4.20 -27.11 -23.83
CA GLU A 238 4.52 -25.68 -24.00
C GLU A 238 3.53 -24.78 -23.24
N GLN A 239 2.22 -25.10 -23.31
CA GLN A 239 1.19 -24.37 -22.58
C GLN A 239 1.38 -24.45 -21.06
N GLU A 240 1.71 -25.63 -20.52
CA GLU A 240 1.92 -25.80 -19.08
C GLU A 240 3.13 -25.01 -18.56
N ILE A 241 4.19 -24.89 -19.37
CA ILE A 241 5.35 -24.05 -19.05
C ILE A 241 4.95 -22.57 -19.03
N ILE A 242 4.25 -22.10 -20.07
CA ILE A 242 3.79 -20.71 -20.19
C ILE A 242 2.85 -20.34 -19.05
N ASP A 243 1.89 -21.21 -18.73
CA ASP A 243 0.93 -21.00 -17.64
C ASP A 243 1.64 -20.88 -16.29
N ASN A 244 2.66 -21.70 -16.04
CA ASN A 244 3.47 -21.62 -14.82
C ASN A 244 4.32 -20.34 -14.77
N ILE A 245 5.01 -19.99 -15.86
CA ILE A 245 5.77 -18.73 -15.95
C ILE A 245 4.86 -17.53 -15.70
N SER A 246 3.73 -17.45 -16.41
CA SER A 246 2.74 -16.38 -16.28
C SER A 246 2.21 -16.28 -14.84
N ARG A 247 1.85 -17.42 -14.23
CA ARG A 247 1.41 -17.48 -12.83
C ARG A 247 2.48 -16.93 -11.88
N TRP A 248 3.74 -17.30 -12.06
CA TRP A 248 4.82 -16.85 -11.18
C TRP A 248 5.22 -15.39 -11.39
N ILE A 249 5.08 -14.86 -12.61
CA ILE A 249 5.20 -13.41 -12.88
C ILE A 249 4.10 -12.64 -12.14
N LYS A 250 2.83 -13.08 -12.24
CA LYS A 250 1.71 -12.47 -11.50
C LYS A 250 1.93 -12.53 -9.98
N GLU A 251 2.44 -13.65 -9.47
CA GLU A 251 2.78 -13.78 -8.04
C GLU A 251 3.84 -12.78 -7.61
N ASP A 252 4.88 -12.58 -8.42
CA ASP A 252 5.96 -11.63 -8.14
C ASP A 252 5.47 -10.18 -8.16
N GLN A 253 4.60 -9.85 -9.10
CA GLN A 253 3.95 -8.53 -9.16
C GLN A 253 3.16 -8.21 -7.89
N SER A 254 2.60 -9.21 -7.21
CA SER A 254 1.92 -9.04 -5.93
C SER A 254 2.85 -9.11 -4.70
N ALA A 255 4.16 -9.24 -4.88
CA ALA A 255 5.11 -9.39 -3.78
C ALA A 255 5.18 -8.15 -2.88
N PHE A 256 5.07 -6.95 -3.44
CA PHE A 256 5.08 -5.72 -2.64
C PHE A 256 3.97 -5.72 -1.58
N LEU A 257 2.74 -6.10 -1.95
CA LEU A 257 1.60 -6.16 -1.03
C LEU A 257 1.85 -7.19 0.08
N VAL A 258 2.37 -8.36 -0.28
CA VAL A 258 2.70 -9.41 0.69
C VAL A 258 3.80 -8.95 1.64
N ASN A 259 4.85 -8.32 1.13
CA ASN A 259 5.97 -7.85 1.93
C ASN A 259 5.53 -6.76 2.93
N THR A 260 4.74 -5.78 2.48
CA THR A 260 4.15 -4.75 3.35
C THR A 260 3.25 -5.36 4.42
N LEU A 261 2.40 -6.33 4.05
CA LEU A 261 1.46 -6.92 5.01
C LEU A 261 2.14 -7.87 6.02
N ASN A 262 3.18 -8.59 5.60
CA ASN A 262 3.98 -9.45 6.49
C ASN A 262 4.94 -8.67 7.39
N ASN A 263 5.31 -7.44 7.01
CA ASN A 263 6.08 -6.56 7.88
C ASN A 263 5.20 -6.03 9.02
N THR A 264 5.41 -6.55 10.22
CA THR A 264 4.66 -6.12 11.42
C THR A 264 4.88 -4.65 11.77
N GLY A 265 5.98 -4.05 11.31
CA GLY A 265 6.28 -2.63 11.50
C GLY A 265 5.56 -1.69 10.53
N SER A 266 4.90 -2.19 9.48
CA SER A 266 4.30 -1.32 8.48
C SER A 266 3.15 -0.48 9.04
N SER A 267 3.11 0.82 8.73
CA SER A 267 2.04 1.70 9.19
C SER A 267 0.73 1.46 8.42
N PHE A 268 -0.37 2.00 8.93
CA PHE A 268 -1.66 1.99 8.25
C PHE A 268 -1.56 2.65 6.87
N GLU A 269 -0.82 3.76 6.76
CA GLU A 269 -0.57 4.46 5.49
C GLU A 269 0.12 3.54 4.47
N GLU A 270 1.18 2.84 4.87
CA GLU A 270 1.88 1.90 3.99
C GLU A 270 0.97 0.77 3.52
N ILE A 271 0.12 0.24 4.42
CA ILE A 271 -0.86 -0.80 4.10
C ILE A 271 -1.90 -0.26 3.12
N SER A 272 -2.44 0.93 3.37
CA SER A 272 -3.42 1.60 2.53
C SER A 272 -2.89 1.84 1.13
N ALA A 273 -1.69 2.43 1.01
CA ALA A 273 -1.02 2.67 -0.26
C ALA A 273 -0.73 1.36 -1.02
N ALA A 274 -0.29 0.30 -0.32
CA ALA A 274 -0.08 -1.01 -0.94
C ALA A 274 -1.39 -1.62 -1.44
N LEU A 275 -2.49 -1.50 -0.69
CA LEU A 275 -3.81 -1.94 -1.14
C LEU A 275 -4.27 -1.16 -2.37
N ALA A 276 -4.19 0.18 -2.35
CA ALA A 276 -4.57 1.02 -3.48
C ALA A 276 -3.78 0.65 -4.75
N ARG A 277 -2.46 0.49 -4.62
CA ARG A 277 -1.60 0.01 -5.71
C ARG A 277 -2.03 -1.37 -6.21
N PHE A 278 -2.37 -2.28 -5.31
CA PHE A 278 -2.85 -3.61 -5.71
C PHE A 278 -4.16 -3.53 -6.50
N TYR A 279 -5.14 -2.72 -6.08
CA TYR A 279 -6.40 -2.58 -6.82
C TYR A 279 -6.23 -1.95 -8.18
N HIS A 280 -5.31 -1.00 -8.31
CA HIS A 280 -4.93 -0.44 -9.60
C HIS A 280 -4.32 -1.52 -10.53
N LEU A 281 -3.43 -2.37 -10.00
CA LEU A 281 -2.88 -3.49 -10.77
C LEU A 281 -3.92 -4.57 -11.07
N LYS A 282 -4.87 -4.83 -10.14
CA LYS A 282 -6.00 -5.76 -10.31
C LYS A 282 -6.87 -5.35 -11.49
N ALA A 283 -7.19 -4.05 -11.60
CA ALA A 283 -7.89 -3.49 -12.77
C ALA A 283 -7.12 -3.70 -14.08
N ASN A 284 -5.78 -3.78 -13.99
CA ASN A 284 -4.90 -4.05 -15.11
C ASN A 284 -4.69 -5.53 -15.44
N GLY A 285 -5.37 -6.46 -14.77
CA GLY A 285 -5.31 -7.90 -15.02
C GLY A 285 -4.40 -8.68 -14.07
N LEU A 286 -3.90 -8.04 -13.01
CA LEU A 286 -3.24 -8.75 -11.91
C LEU A 286 -4.28 -9.59 -11.15
N GLU A 287 -4.01 -10.87 -11.02
CA GLU A 287 -4.83 -11.79 -10.22
C GLU A 287 -3.99 -12.39 -9.11
N LEU A 288 -4.58 -12.50 -7.92
CA LEU A 288 -3.95 -13.21 -6.81
C LEU A 288 -4.30 -14.70 -6.88
N PRO A 289 -3.33 -15.60 -6.70
CA PRO A 289 -3.64 -17.01 -6.45
C PRO A 289 -4.56 -17.16 -5.22
N PRO A 290 -5.52 -18.09 -5.22
CA PRO A 290 -6.53 -18.22 -4.14
C PRO A 290 -5.94 -18.35 -2.73
N ASN A 291 -4.85 -19.11 -2.58
CA ASN A 291 -4.17 -19.28 -1.29
C ASN A 291 -3.52 -17.98 -0.80
N ARG A 292 -2.97 -17.19 -1.73
CA ARG A 292 -2.33 -15.90 -1.43
C ARG A 292 -3.38 -14.87 -1.03
N GLU A 293 -4.48 -14.79 -1.77
CA GLU A 293 -5.61 -13.93 -1.46
C GLU A 293 -6.19 -14.23 -0.07
N LYS A 294 -6.40 -15.53 0.24
CA LYS A 294 -6.85 -15.98 1.56
C LYS A 294 -5.88 -15.59 2.68
N SER A 295 -4.57 -15.74 2.45
CA SER A 295 -3.53 -15.34 3.42
C SER A 295 -3.57 -13.84 3.68
N LEU A 296 -3.57 -13.02 2.62
CA LEU A 296 -3.60 -11.55 2.72
C LEU A 296 -4.85 -11.04 3.44
N ARG A 297 -6.00 -11.62 3.12
CA ARG A 297 -7.27 -11.35 3.79
C ARG A 297 -7.19 -11.62 5.30
N ILE A 298 -6.63 -12.75 5.72
CA ILE A 298 -6.47 -13.07 7.14
C ILE A 298 -5.52 -12.07 7.83
N ILE A 299 -4.42 -11.69 7.17
CA ILE A 299 -3.47 -10.71 7.70
C ILE A 299 -4.15 -9.36 7.89
N LEU A 300 -4.88 -8.87 6.88
CA LEU A 300 -5.60 -7.59 6.94
C LEU A 300 -6.68 -7.58 8.03
N ILE A 301 -7.49 -8.64 8.13
CA ILE A 301 -8.48 -8.78 9.22
C ILE A 301 -7.77 -8.69 10.58
N ARG A 302 -6.65 -9.40 10.74
CA ARG A 302 -5.88 -9.39 12.00
C ARG A 302 -5.29 -8.02 12.33
N ARG A 303 -4.78 -7.31 11.32
CA ARG A 303 -4.08 -6.03 11.47
C ARG A 303 -5.03 -4.86 11.66
N LEU A 304 -6.16 -4.84 10.96
CA LEU A 304 -7.07 -3.68 10.93
C LEU A 304 -8.27 -3.84 11.86
N LEU A 305 -8.79 -5.06 12.02
CA LEU A 305 -10.04 -5.32 12.73
C LEU A 305 -9.76 -5.91 14.13
N SER A 306 -9.45 -7.21 14.20
CA SER A 306 -9.33 -7.93 15.45
C SER A 306 -8.31 -9.05 15.38
N SER A 307 -7.55 -9.23 16.46
CA SER A 307 -6.57 -10.32 16.58
C SER A 307 -7.12 -11.57 17.26
N GLN A 308 -8.40 -11.57 17.63
CA GLN A 308 -9.04 -12.71 18.26
C GLN A 308 -9.28 -13.85 17.26
N ASN A 309 -8.91 -15.06 17.63
CA ASN A 309 -8.99 -16.22 16.73
C ASN A 309 -10.43 -16.54 16.31
N GLU A 310 -11.41 -16.46 17.22
CA GLU A 310 -12.82 -16.72 16.89
C GLU A 310 -13.42 -15.66 15.96
N PHE A 311 -13.06 -14.38 16.16
CA PHE A 311 -13.42 -13.31 15.22
C PHE A 311 -12.84 -13.60 13.83
N ILE A 312 -11.52 -13.85 13.73
CA ILE A 312 -10.84 -14.12 12.45
C ILE A 312 -11.42 -15.36 11.76
N LYS A 313 -11.74 -16.41 12.51
CA LYS A 313 -12.30 -17.67 11.99
C LYS A 313 -13.65 -17.47 11.32
N THR A 314 -14.47 -16.56 11.85
CA THR A 314 -15.75 -16.18 11.26
C THR A 314 -15.54 -15.18 10.13
N ALA A 315 -14.80 -14.10 10.39
CA ALA A 315 -14.54 -13.02 9.46
C ALA A 315 -13.97 -13.47 8.12
N LYS A 316 -13.00 -14.39 8.11
CA LYS A 316 -12.39 -14.89 6.86
C LYS A 316 -13.37 -15.57 5.90
N LYS A 317 -14.55 -15.98 6.37
CA LYS A 317 -15.61 -16.60 5.55
C LYS A 317 -16.46 -15.57 4.82
N PHE A 318 -16.60 -14.37 5.38
CA PHE A 318 -17.56 -13.37 4.92
C PHE A 318 -16.90 -12.07 4.45
N ILE A 319 -15.73 -11.70 4.97
CA ILE A 319 -15.01 -10.51 4.52
C ILE A 319 -14.14 -10.89 3.33
N GLU A 320 -14.18 -10.12 2.25
CA GLU A 320 -13.30 -10.19 1.08
C GLU A 320 -12.31 -9.02 1.05
N LEU A 321 -11.31 -9.09 0.16
CA LEU A 321 -10.36 -7.99 0.02
C LEU A 321 -11.05 -6.70 -0.45
N ASP A 322 -12.08 -6.79 -1.29
CA ASP A 322 -12.77 -5.63 -1.86
C ASP A 322 -13.51 -4.86 -0.75
N ASP A 323 -14.09 -5.60 0.21
CA ASP A 323 -14.71 -5.05 1.42
C ASP A 323 -13.70 -4.27 2.27
N ILE A 324 -12.49 -4.82 2.44
CA ILE A 324 -11.41 -4.18 3.22
C ILE A 324 -10.89 -2.93 2.51
N HIS A 325 -10.76 -2.95 1.19
CA HIS A 325 -10.35 -1.77 0.43
C HIS A 325 -11.36 -0.62 0.58
N GLY A 326 -12.66 -0.91 0.50
CA GLY A 326 -13.71 0.08 0.76
C GLY A 326 -13.77 0.57 2.22
N LEU A 327 -13.32 -0.26 3.17
CA LEU A 327 -13.18 0.12 4.58
C LEU A 327 -12.01 1.10 4.78
N VAL A 328 -10.83 0.77 4.25
CA VAL A 328 -9.59 1.55 4.42
C VAL A 328 -9.76 2.99 3.93
N ASN A 329 -10.51 3.19 2.84
CA ASN A 329 -10.80 4.52 2.27
C ASN A 329 -11.67 5.42 3.18
N ARG A 330 -12.19 4.90 4.30
CA ARG A 330 -13.00 5.64 5.29
C ARG A 330 -12.36 5.64 6.67
N VAL A 331 -11.07 5.40 6.76
CA VAL A 331 -10.30 5.44 8.01
C VAL A 331 -9.46 6.71 8.05
N ILE A 332 -9.61 7.46 9.13
CA ILE A 332 -8.77 8.59 9.49
C ILE A 332 -7.71 8.08 10.47
N HIS A 333 -6.45 8.38 10.19
CA HIS A 333 -5.32 7.88 10.98
C HIS A 333 -4.19 8.92 11.07
N PRO A 334 -3.39 8.90 12.15
CA PRO A 334 -2.09 9.56 12.18
C PRO A 334 -1.11 8.98 11.15
N VAL A 335 -0.07 9.75 10.79
CA VAL A 335 0.93 9.38 9.76
C VAL A 335 1.61 8.03 10.05
N ASP A 336 2.03 7.82 11.28
CA ASP A 336 2.72 6.60 11.72
C ASP A 336 1.79 5.65 12.48
N SER A 337 0.51 5.60 12.10
CA SER A 337 -0.48 4.79 12.81
C SER A 337 -0.25 3.29 12.64
N HIS A 338 -0.40 2.54 13.74
CA HIS A 338 -0.47 1.07 13.77
C HIS A 338 -1.76 0.58 14.43
N GLY A 339 -2.72 1.50 14.66
CA GLY A 339 -3.98 1.24 15.35
C GLY A 339 -4.97 0.39 14.54
N LYS A 340 -5.91 -0.22 15.27
CA LYS A 340 -7.05 -0.97 14.73
C LYS A 340 -8.33 -0.13 14.83
N LEU A 341 -9.43 -0.64 14.29
CA LEU A 341 -10.72 0.07 14.29
C LEU A 341 -11.60 -0.17 15.53
N GLY A 342 -11.22 -1.07 16.44
CA GLY A 342 -11.99 -1.37 17.66
C GLY A 342 -13.10 -2.42 17.48
N GLY A 343 -13.63 -2.92 18.59
CA GLY A 343 -14.54 -4.07 18.61
C GLY A 343 -15.93 -3.78 18.05
N LYS A 344 -16.61 -2.72 18.51
CA LYS A 344 -17.91 -2.30 17.94
C LYS A 344 -17.83 -2.08 16.43
N SER A 345 -16.80 -1.38 15.95
CA SER A 345 -16.60 -1.14 14.51
C SER A 345 -16.38 -2.43 13.75
N SER A 346 -15.49 -3.29 14.25
CA SER A 346 -15.15 -4.57 13.63
C SER A 346 -16.34 -5.54 13.60
N GLY A 347 -17.09 -5.60 14.70
CA GLY A 347 -18.32 -6.37 14.83
C GLY A 347 -19.41 -5.89 13.86
N LEU A 348 -19.68 -4.58 13.84
CA LEU A 348 -20.68 -4.01 12.92
C LEU A 348 -20.30 -4.26 11.45
N PHE A 349 -19.02 -4.06 11.10
CA PHE A 349 -18.50 -4.34 9.77
C PHE A 349 -18.67 -5.82 9.40
N LEU A 350 -18.30 -6.74 10.30
CA LEU A 350 -18.46 -8.18 10.07
C LEU A 350 -19.94 -8.57 9.93
N SER A 351 -20.82 -8.08 10.81
CA SER A 351 -22.25 -8.33 10.75
C SER A 351 -22.85 -7.87 9.42
N GLN A 352 -22.43 -6.70 8.92
CA GLN A 352 -22.85 -6.21 7.61
C GLN A 352 -22.42 -7.17 6.50
N GLN A 353 -21.16 -7.64 6.50
CA GLN A 353 -20.69 -8.57 5.47
C GLN A 353 -21.38 -9.94 5.53
N ILE A 354 -21.72 -10.43 6.72
CA ILE A 354 -22.50 -11.66 6.89
C ILE A 354 -23.88 -11.50 6.24
N LEU A 355 -24.56 -10.38 6.51
CA LEU A 355 -25.92 -10.13 6.00
C LEU A 355 -25.93 -9.92 4.49
N ASN A 356 -24.97 -9.16 3.95
CA ASN A 356 -24.83 -8.92 2.52
C ASN A 356 -24.57 -10.20 1.72
N LYS A 357 -23.96 -11.22 2.33
CA LYS A 357 -23.64 -12.52 1.70
C LYS A 357 -24.60 -13.64 2.11
N SER A 358 -25.66 -13.30 2.84
CA SER A 358 -26.72 -14.25 3.21
C SER A 358 -27.80 -14.29 2.14
N GLU A 359 -28.62 -15.34 2.16
CA GLU A 359 -29.82 -15.46 1.31
C GLU A 359 -30.83 -14.32 1.54
N PHE A 360 -30.70 -13.59 2.65
CA PHE A 360 -31.57 -12.47 3.02
C PHE A 360 -31.03 -11.10 2.56
N SER A 361 -29.96 -11.04 1.76
CA SER A 361 -29.31 -9.78 1.36
C SER A 361 -30.28 -8.76 0.73
N ASP A 362 -31.13 -9.23 -0.19
CA ASP A 362 -32.13 -8.38 -0.87
C ASP A 362 -33.21 -7.87 0.11
N ASP A 363 -33.66 -8.70 1.05
CA ASP A 363 -34.66 -8.31 2.04
C ASP A 363 -34.06 -7.36 3.09
N PHE A 364 -32.83 -7.62 3.50
CA PHE A 364 -32.09 -6.79 4.45
C PHE A 364 -31.81 -5.41 3.89
N SER A 365 -31.26 -5.31 2.68
CA SER A 365 -30.93 -4.03 2.04
C SER A 365 -32.16 -3.14 1.77
N ARG A 366 -33.34 -3.75 1.58
CA ARG A 366 -34.61 -3.02 1.43
C ARG A 366 -35.19 -2.53 2.77
N LYS A 367 -34.97 -3.27 3.85
CA LYS A 367 -35.58 -3.00 5.17
C LYS A 367 -34.69 -2.24 6.13
N PHE A 368 -33.37 -2.34 5.99
CA PHE A 368 -32.41 -1.83 6.94
C PHE A 368 -31.36 -0.97 6.23
N LEU A 369 -31.17 0.23 6.75
CA LEU A 369 -30.11 1.15 6.33
C LEU A 369 -28.92 1.00 7.27
N VAL A 370 -27.75 0.71 6.70
CA VAL A 370 -26.48 0.83 7.42
C VAL A 370 -25.95 2.25 7.18
N PRO A 371 -25.82 3.08 8.23
CA PRO A 371 -25.32 4.44 8.07
C PRO A 371 -23.91 4.47 7.49
N LYS A 372 -23.65 5.46 6.64
CA LYS A 372 -22.30 5.74 6.18
C LYS A 372 -21.43 6.07 7.38
N THR A 373 -20.36 5.30 7.56
CA THR A 373 -19.52 5.34 8.76
C THR A 373 -18.08 5.60 8.37
N TRP A 374 -17.43 6.49 9.12
CA TRP A 374 -16.00 6.75 9.09
C TRP A 374 -15.39 6.35 10.42
N TYR A 375 -14.11 5.99 10.40
CA TYR A 375 -13.41 5.44 11.56
C TYR A 375 -12.19 6.27 11.89
N ILE A 376 -11.82 6.33 13.16
CA ILE A 376 -10.52 6.85 13.61
C ILE A 376 -9.76 5.68 14.23
N THR A 377 -8.49 5.52 13.90
CA THR A 377 -7.66 4.44 14.43
C THR A 377 -7.50 4.53 15.95
N SER A 378 -7.39 3.38 16.62
CA SER A 378 -7.35 3.27 18.09
C SER A 378 -6.20 4.02 18.76
N ASP A 379 -5.09 4.21 18.05
CA ASP A 379 -3.91 4.97 18.48
C ASP A 379 -4.05 6.48 18.23
N GLY A 380 -5.10 6.93 17.53
CA GLY A 380 -5.39 8.35 17.31
C GLY A 380 -5.47 9.16 18.60
N ILE A 381 -6.01 8.58 19.68
CA ILE A 381 -6.02 9.21 21.01
C ILE A 381 -4.61 9.38 21.60
N LEU A 382 -3.71 8.43 21.38
CA LEU A 382 -2.33 8.50 21.88
C LEU A 382 -1.55 9.59 21.13
N HIS A 383 -1.75 9.69 19.82
CA HIS A 383 -1.19 10.78 19.02
C HIS A 383 -1.76 12.14 19.44
N PHE A 384 -3.06 12.23 19.73
CA PHE A 384 -3.67 13.45 20.25
C PHE A 384 -3.07 13.88 21.60
N ILE A 385 -2.89 12.93 22.53
CA ILE A 385 -2.26 13.17 23.84
C ILE A 385 -0.83 13.69 23.66
N LYS A 386 -0.02 13.00 22.86
CA LYS A 386 1.38 13.37 22.58
C LYS A 386 1.47 14.74 21.92
N TYR A 387 0.60 15.03 20.96
CA TYR A 387 0.59 16.31 20.24
C TYR A 387 0.32 17.50 21.17
N ASN A 388 -0.46 17.29 22.25
CA ASN A 388 -0.83 18.33 23.22
C ASN A 388 0.00 18.29 24.50
N ASN A 389 1.06 17.48 24.58
CA ASN A 389 1.89 17.31 25.78
C ASN A 389 1.08 16.92 27.03
N LEU A 390 0.17 15.94 26.86
CA LEU A 390 -0.74 15.47 27.90
C LEU A 390 -0.37 14.09 28.45
N GLU A 391 0.90 13.69 28.36
CA GLU A 391 1.37 12.34 28.70
C GLU A 391 1.00 11.94 30.15
N ASP A 392 1.03 12.89 31.08
CA ASP A 392 0.67 12.70 32.49
C ASP A 392 -0.79 12.24 32.68
N ILE A 393 -1.69 12.54 31.72
CA ILE A 393 -3.10 12.09 31.79
C ILE A 393 -3.20 10.58 31.59
N VAL A 394 -2.22 9.94 30.96
CA VAL A 394 -2.20 8.47 30.82
C VAL A 394 -2.16 7.79 32.19
N GLU A 395 -1.49 8.41 33.17
CA GLU A 395 -1.39 7.91 34.54
C GLU A 395 -2.72 7.90 35.27
N GLN A 396 -3.71 8.68 34.79
CA GLN A 396 -5.05 8.75 35.37
C GLN A 396 -5.68 7.38 35.57
N LYS A 397 -5.43 6.45 34.65
CA LYS A 397 -5.99 5.08 34.66
C LYS A 397 -5.46 4.20 35.80
N PHE A 398 -4.40 4.65 36.49
CA PHE A 398 -3.74 3.89 37.56
C PHE A 398 -3.91 4.55 38.94
N LYS A 399 -4.59 5.69 39.01
CA LYS A 399 -4.89 6.39 40.27
C LYS A 399 -6.05 5.72 41.02
N ASP A 400 -6.18 6.05 42.30
CA ASP A 400 -7.35 5.68 43.09
C ASP A 400 -8.64 6.25 42.50
N ILE A 401 -9.72 5.47 42.57
CA ILE A 401 -11.01 5.82 41.96
C ILE A 401 -11.58 7.18 42.43
N GLU A 402 -11.37 7.51 43.70
CA GLU A 402 -11.79 8.80 44.28
C GLU A 402 -11.01 9.98 43.70
N GLN A 403 -9.72 9.77 43.41
CA GLN A 403 -8.89 10.78 42.74
C GLN A 403 -9.32 10.94 41.28
N ILE A 404 -9.60 9.81 40.59
CA ILE A 404 -10.10 9.83 39.21
C ILE A 404 -11.39 10.64 39.12
N ARG A 405 -12.36 10.40 39.99
CA ARG A 405 -13.66 11.12 40.02
C ARG A 405 -13.48 12.63 40.20
N LYS A 406 -12.54 13.07 41.06
CA LYS A 406 -12.27 14.49 41.30
C LYS A 406 -11.62 15.18 40.11
N GLU A 407 -10.63 14.53 39.51
CA GLU A 407 -9.81 15.10 38.44
C GLU A 407 -10.46 14.97 37.05
N TYR A 408 -11.44 14.07 36.85
CA TYR A 408 -12.04 13.81 35.54
C TYR A 408 -12.67 15.05 34.89
N SER A 409 -13.28 15.93 35.68
CA SER A 409 -13.82 17.20 35.18
C SER A 409 -12.74 18.08 34.54
N PHE A 410 -11.55 18.12 35.14
CA PHE A 410 -10.38 18.81 34.61
C PHE A 410 -9.84 18.11 33.37
N VAL A 411 -9.74 16.77 33.36
CA VAL A 411 -9.33 16.00 32.17
C VAL A 411 -10.24 16.30 30.98
N SER A 412 -11.57 16.30 31.19
CA SER A 412 -12.53 16.65 30.14
C SER A 412 -12.32 18.07 29.62
N LEU A 413 -12.08 19.04 30.51
CA LEU A 413 -11.83 20.42 30.10
C LEU A 413 -10.53 20.55 29.29
N VAL A 414 -9.45 19.89 29.73
CA VAL A 414 -8.15 19.91 29.04
C VAL A 414 -8.28 19.34 27.63
N PHE A 415 -8.95 18.19 27.46
CA PHE A 415 -9.16 17.58 26.15
C PHE A 415 -9.97 18.49 25.22
N LYS A 416 -11.06 19.09 25.71
CA LYS A 416 -11.89 20.00 24.89
C LYS A 416 -11.17 21.29 24.48
N ASN A 417 -10.14 21.71 25.22
CA ASN A 417 -9.32 22.89 24.89
C ASN A 417 -8.02 22.53 24.14
N SER A 418 -7.80 21.25 23.83
CA SER A 418 -6.63 20.77 23.12
C SER A 418 -6.83 20.82 21.60
N ALA A 419 -5.74 20.92 20.87
CA ALA A 419 -5.77 21.03 19.41
C ALA A 419 -5.61 19.66 18.75
N PHE A 420 -6.30 19.44 17.63
CA PHE A 420 -6.01 18.30 16.76
C PHE A 420 -4.86 18.64 15.80
N PRO A 421 -4.01 17.65 15.44
CA PRO A 421 -3.05 17.80 14.35
C PRO A 421 -3.74 18.22 13.05
N SER A 422 -3.06 19.02 12.24
CA SER A 422 -3.63 19.58 11.00
C SER A 422 -4.07 18.52 9.99
N GLU A 423 -3.37 17.40 9.95
CA GLU A 423 -3.63 16.23 9.11
C GLU A 423 -4.97 15.59 9.49
N MET A 424 -5.22 15.46 10.80
CA MET A 424 -6.49 14.97 11.33
C MET A 424 -7.63 15.93 10.99
N LEU A 425 -7.42 17.25 11.17
CA LEU A 425 -8.43 18.26 10.82
C LEU A 425 -8.78 18.21 9.33
N LYS A 426 -7.79 18.04 8.45
CA LYS A 426 -8.00 17.92 7.00
C LYS A 426 -8.84 16.68 6.67
N ALA A 427 -8.49 15.53 7.24
CA ALA A 427 -9.23 14.28 7.02
C ALA A 427 -10.67 14.37 7.55
N LEU A 428 -10.88 14.96 8.74
CA LEU A 428 -12.22 15.21 9.30
C LEU A 428 -13.03 16.19 8.44
N SER A 429 -12.37 17.20 7.88
CA SER A 429 -12.99 18.17 6.96
C SER A 429 -13.46 17.50 5.66
N GLN A 430 -12.65 16.61 5.08
CA GLN A 430 -13.00 15.81 3.90
C GLN A 430 -14.12 14.81 4.20
N MET A 431 -14.08 14.16 5.38
CA MET A 431 -15.15 13.30 5.86
C MET A 431 -16.49 14.06 5.92
N LEU A 432 -16.50 15.31 6.39
CA LEU A 432 -17.72 16.12 6.46
C LEU A 432 -18.30 16.47 5.09
N ASP A 433 -17.46 16.62 4.05
CA ASP A 433 -17.92 16.77 2.67
C ASP A 433 -18.59 15.49 2.17
N ASP A 434 -17.96 14.34 2.47
CA ASP A 434 -18.43 13.02 2.07
C ASP A 434 -19.72 12.57 2.78
N LEU A 435 -19.92 12.98 4.04
CA LEU A 435 -21.13 12.71 4.82
C LEU A 435 -22.26 13.71 4.52
N GLY A 436 -21.94 14.91 4.05
CA GLY A 436 -22.91 15.98 3.84
C GLY A 436 -23.51 16.53 5.13
N ASP A 437 -24.63 17.27 5.02
CA ASP A 437 -25.27 18.00 6.10
C ASP A 437 -26.32 17.17 6.86
N VAL A 438 -25.95 15.97 7.33
CA VAL A 438 -26.85 15.07 8.10
C VAL A 438 -26.38 14.91 9.55
N PRO A 439 -27.28 14.74 10.54
CA PRO A 439 -26.88 14.52 11.93
C PRO A 439 -25.91 13.34 12.09
N LEU A 440 -24.91 13.52 12.95
CA LEU A 440 -23.85 12.53 13.15
C LEU A 440 -23.86 11.99 14.58
N VAL A 441 -23.45 10.73 14.72
CA VAL A 441 -23.19 10.11 16.03
C VAL A 441 -21.72 9.73 16.12
N ILE A 442 -21.01 10.29 17.10
CA ILE A 442 -19.62 10.00 17.40
C ILE A 442 -19.61 8.96 18.50
N ARG A 443 -19.04 7.78 18.23
CA ARG A 443 -19.04 6.65 19.16
C ARG A 443 -17.62 6.21 19.46
N SER A 444 -17.31 6.07 20.73
CA SER A 444 -16.11 5.34 21.17
C SER A 444 -16.18 3.87 20.75
N THR A 445 -15.04 3.32 20.36
CA THR A 445 -14.86 1.88 20.15
C THR A 445 -13.52 1.45 20.74
N SER A 446 -13.57 0.57 21.73
CA SER A 446 -12.38 0.02 22.39
C SER A 446 -11.93 -1.29 21.72
N LEU A 447 -10.63 -1.55 21.76
CA LEU A 447 -10.04 -2.82 21.31
C LEU A 447 -10.46 -4.01 22.18
N LEU A 448 -10.93 -3.75 23.41
CA LEU A 448 -11.30 -4.77 24.36
C LEU A 448 -12.77 -5.19 24.25
N GLU A 449 -13.59 -4.45 23.49
CA GLU A 449 -15.06 -4.67 23.39
C GLU A 449 -15.47 -6.07 22.91
N ASP A 450 -14.58 -6.77 22.21
CA ASP A 450 -14.84 -8.12 21.72
C ASP A 450 -14.45 -9.21 22.75
N GLN A 451 -14.04 -8.85 23.96
CA GLN A 451 -13.69 -9.83 24.99
C GLN A 451 -14.96 -10.41 25.63
N PRO A 452 -15.20 -11.73 25.56
CA PRO A 452 -16.43 -12.34 26.09
C PRO A 452 -16.59 -12.17 27.62
N GLU A 453 -15.50 -11.86 28.32
CA GLU A 453 -15.43 -11.74 29.77
C GLU A 453 -15.62 -10.30 30.29
N ALA A 454 -15.76 -9.31 29.41
CA ALA A 454 -15.76 -7.91 29.80
C ALA A 454 -17.01 -7.15 29.32
N ILE A 455 -17.69 -6.50 30.27
CA ILE A 455 -18.89 -5.69 30.01
C ILE A 455 -18.44 -4.26 29.69
N PHE A 456 -18.63 -3.84 28.43
CA PHE A 456 -18.31 -2.48 27.94
C PHE A 456 -19.54 -1.61 27.65
N ALA A 457 -20.74 -2.13 27.91
CA ALA A 457 -21.97 -1.37 27.74
C ALA A 457 -21.98 -0.15 28.67
N GLY A 458 -22.11 1.05 28.10
CA GLY A 458 -22.25 2.31 28.85
C GLY A 458 -20.96 2.94 29.38
N LYS A 459 -19.79 2.30 29.22
CA LYS A 459 -18.52 2.83 29.78
C LYS A 459 -17.98 4.10 29.11
N TYR A 460 -18.28 4.28 27.84
CA TYR A 460 -17.73 5.36 27.03
C TYR A 460 -18.84 6.16 26.34
N LYS A 461 -18.56 7.43 26.07
CA LYS A 461 -19.55 8.35 25.50
C LYS A 461 -19.94 8.01 24.06
N SER A 462 -21.21 8.21 23.75
CA SER A 462 -21.73 8.32 22.38
C SER A 462 -22.43 9.66 22.27
N LEU A 463 -21.89 10.55 21.44
CA LEU A 463 -22.35 11.94 21.33
C LEU A 463 -23.05 12.13 19.99
N PHE A 464 -24.16 12.87 20.01
CA PHE A 464 -24.90 13.23 18.80
C PHE A 464 -24.64 14.71 18.52
N ILE A 465 -24.32 15.03 17.26
CA ILE A 465 -24.13 16.40 16.80
C ILE A 465 -25.09 16.70 15.66
N SER A 466 -25.50 17.96 15.56
CA SER A 466 -26.45 18.39 14.54
C SER A 466 -25.83 18.37 13.14
N ASN A 467 -24.53 18.67 13.04
CA ASN A 467 -23.79 18.74 11.78
C ASN A 467 -24.47 19.70 10.77
N GLN A 468 -24.89 20.87 11.26
CA GLN A 468 -25.53 21.94 10.47
C GLN A 468 -24.70 23.23 10.52
N GLY A 469 -24.92 24.12 9.55
CA GLY A 469 -24.24 25.42 9.48
C GLY A 469 -23.07 25.43 8.52
N THR A 470 -22.15 26.38 8.69
CA THR A 470 -20.96 26.47 7.86
C THR A 470 -20.02 25.29 8.10
N LYS A 471 -19.21 24.94 7.09
CA LYS A 471 -18.20 23.87 7.21
C LYS A 471 -17.28 24.03 8.43
N LYS A 472 -16.96 25.28 8.79
CA LYS A 472 -16.15 25.61 9.96
C LYS A 472 -16.86 25.26 11.27
N GLU A 473 -18.10 25.70 11.43
CA GLU A 473 -18.90 25.40 12.63
C GLU A 473 -19.12 23.90 12.81
N ARG A 474 -19.43 23.20 11.71
CA ARG A 474 -19.58 21.74 11.68
C ARG A 474 -18.29 21.02 12.12
N LEU A 475 -17.13 21.48 11.65
CA LEU A 475 -15.83 20.92 12.04
C LEU A 475 -15.51 21.21 13.51
N GLU A 476 -15.80 22.41 14.00
CA GLU A 476 -15.64 22.77 15.41
C GLU A 476 -16.51 21.88 16.31
N GLU A 477 -17.81 21.74 16.01
CA GLU A 477 -18.75 20.85 16.74
C GLU A 477 -18.26 19.39 16.74
N LEU A 478 -17.78 18.89 15.60
CA LEU A 478 -17.24 17.54 15.45
C LEU A 478 -15.98 17.32 16.28
N THR A 479 -15.01 18.22 16.20
CA THR A 479 -13.75 18.09 16.95
C THR A 479 -13.97 18.17 18.46
N ASP A 480 -14.89 19.03 18.91
CA ASP A 480 -15.32 19.11 20.31
C ASP A 480 -15.89 17.77 20.80
N ALA A 481 -16.78 17.16 20.00
CA ALA A 481 -17.36 15.86 20.31
C ALA A 481 -16.31 14.73 20.33
N ILE A 482 -15.37 14.71 19.39
CA ILE A 482 -14.28 13.70 19.38
C ILE A 482 -13.38 13.85 20.61
N ALA A 483 -13.00 15.07 20.96
CA ALA A 483 -12.18 15.34 22.14
C ALA A 483 -12.86 14.87 23.43
N GLU A 484 -14.18 15.09 23.55
CA GLU A 484 -14.96 14.62 24.69
C GLU A 484 -15.11 13.09 24.74
N VAL A 485 -15.24 12.43 23.58
CA VAL A 485 -15.19 10.97 23.49
C VAL A 485 -13.82 10.44 23.93
N TYR A 486 -12.72 11.07 23.52
CA TYR A 486 -11.39 10.71 23.98
C TYR A 486 -11.22 10.88 25.50
N ALA A 487 -11.68 12.01 26.05
CA ALA A 487 -11.66 12.25 27.49
C ALA A 487 -12.41 11.17 28.27
N SER A 488 -13.53 10.66 27.73
CA SER A 488 -14.34 9.62 28.38
C SER A 488 -13.58 8.31 28.63
N THR A 489 -12.47 8.06 27.93
CA THR A 489 -11.61 6.89 28.17
C THR A 489 -10.82 6.96 29.48
N PHE A 490 -10.81 8.13 30.15
CA PHE A 490 -10.19 8.40 31.43
C PHE A 490 -11.24 8.67 32.53
N GLY A 491 -12.50 8.30 32.27
CA GLY A 491 -13.58 8.35 33.25
C GLY A 491 -13.42 7.31 34.36
N PRO A 492 -14.21 7.44 35.44
CA PRO A 492 -14.16 6.54 36.59
C PRO A 492 -14.84 5.16 36.38
N ASP A 493 -15.54 4.93 35.27
CA ASP A 493 -16.42 3.76 35.07
C ASP A 493 -15.83 2.63 34.17
#